data_AF-A0A841GL39-F1
#
_entry.id   AF-A0A841GL39-F1
#
_cell.length_a   1.000
_cell.length_b   1.000
_cell.length_c   1.000
_cell.angle_alpha   90.00
_cell.angle_beta   90.00
_cell.angle_gamma   90.00
#
_symmetry.space_group_name_H-M   'P 1'
#
loop_
_entity.id
_entity.type
_entity.pdbx_description
1 polymer ?
#
loop_
_entity_poly.entity_id
_entity_poly.type
_entity_poly.pdbx_seq_one_letter_code
_entity_poly.pdbx_strand_id
1 'polypeptide(L)'
;MNKTLGCIGVSMVLLLAGCSGSSGVSEQYRYTPPTAVPVQTSTEVNVPYDLLWGRAQRWLAEKGFEGQGEVTGGVLSASQESYVDGLKYLDCGKGGSRVSIEQPAVKINLMITQNADKSVASINLKGTTTVSYLEGNGEKVAAPSVTPVCVSNGQLETDFLSYINR
;
A
#
# COMPACT_ATOMS: atom_id res chain seq x y z
N MET A 1 69.27 -30.01 3.49
CA MET A 1 68.36 -29.49 4.54
C MET A 1 67.16 -28.85 3.85
N ASN A 2 66.04 -29.56 3.83
CA ASN A 2 64.79 -29.11 3.23
C ASN A 2 64.08 -28.10 4.14
N LYS A 3 63.63 -26.98 3.58
CA LYS A 3 62.55 -26.17 4.17
C LYS A 3 61.51 -25.85 3.10
N THR A 4 60.37 -26.50 3.28
CA THR A 4 59.04 -26.20 2.77
C THR A 4 58.62 -24.78 3.12
N LEU A 5 58.14 -24.02 2.13
CA LEU A 5 57.12 -22.98 2.35
C LEU A 5 56.06 -23.13 1.26
N GLY A 6 54.86 -23.52 1.69
CA GLY A 6 53.71 -23.71 0.83
C GLY A 6 53.13 -22.37 0.37
N CYS A 7 52.93 -22.23 -0.93
CA CYS A 7 52.03 -21.21 -1.48
C CYS A 7 50.62 -21.79 -1.43
N ILE A 8 49.88 -21.32 -0.43
CA ILE A 8 48.45 -21.51 -0.24
C ILE A 8 47.72 -21.01 -1.50
N GLY A 9 46.83 -21.87 -1.99
CA GLY A 9 46.11 -21.70 -3.25
C GLY A 9 45.30 -20.41 -3.31
N VAL A 10 45.56 -19.65 -4.37
CA VAL A 10 44.70 -18.56 -4.83
C VAL A 10 43.44 -19.20 -5.43
N SER A 11 42.44 -19.49 -4.60
CA SER A 11 41.08 -19.71 -5.07
C SER A 11 40.43 -18.35 -5.28
N MET A 12 40.66 -17.78 -6.45
CA MET A 12 39.95 -16.60 -6.93
C MET A 12 38.52 -17.05 -7.24
N VAL A 13 37.66 -17.01 -6.23
CA VAL A 13 36.21 -17.13 -6.41
C VAL A 13 35.76 -15.87 -7.12
N LEU A 14 35.72 -15.93 -8.46
CA LEU A 14 34.95 -15.03 -9.29
C LEU A 14 33.48 -15.21 -8.88
N LEU A 15 33.04 -14.37 -7.94
CA LEU A 15 31.64 -14.08 -7.72
C LEU A 15 31.08 -13.57 -9.05
N LEU A 16 30.43 -14.48 -9.77
CA LEU A 16 29.43 -14.15 -10.78
C LEU A 16 28.29 -13.42 -10.07
N ALA A 17 28.49 -12.14 -9.76
CA ALA A 17 27.41 -11.19 -9.60
C ALA A 17 26.83 -10.93 -11.00
N GLY A 18 26.16 -11.95 -11.53
CA GLY A 18 25.16 -11.76 -12.58
C GLY A 18 23.98 -11.03 -11.97
N CYS A 19 24.11 -9.72 -11.76
CA CYS A 19 22.95 -8.85 -11.70
C CYS A 19 22.32 -8.92 -13.09
N SER A 20 21.29 -9.75 -13.14
CA SER A 20 20.42 -10.01 -14.28
C SER A 20 20.24 -8.80 -15.16
N GLY A 21 20.50 -9.00 -16.45
CA GLY A 21 20.37 -8.01 -17.50
C GLY A 21 19.07 -7.24 -17.41
N SER A 22 19.22 -5.92 -17.56
CA SER A 22 18.23 -4.97 -18.03
C SER A 22 17.30 -5.63 -19.05
N SER A 23 16.11 -6.04 -18.61
CA SER A 23 14.99 -6.30 -19.51
C SER A 23 14.75 -5.01 -20.31
N GLY A 24 14.72 -5.11 -21.64
CA GLY A 24 14.82 -4.01 -22.61
C GLY A 24 13.67 -3.01 -22.66
N VAL A 25 13.06 -2.68 -21.52
CA VAL A 25 12.13 -1.56 -21.39
C VAL A 25 12.97 -0.33 -21.06
N SER A 26 12.90 0.69 -21.92
CA SER A 26 13.56 1.97 -21.64
C SER A 26 13.10 2.50 -20.28
N GLU A 27 14.04 2.94 -19.44
CA GLU A 27 13.78 3.42 -18.07
C GLU A 27 12.68 4.48 -18.00
N GLN A 28 12.49 5.26 -19.06
CA GLN A 28 11.41 6.24 -19.17
C GLN A 28 10.00 5.61 -19.11
N TYR A 29 9.82 4.37 -19.58
CA TYR A 29 8.56 3.62 -19.57
C TYR A 29 8.51 2.59 -18.44
N ARG A 30 9.49 2.58 -17.53
CA ARG A 30 9.55 1.60 -16.46
C ARG A 30 8.56 1.94 -15.35
N TYR A 31 7.70 1.00 -15.00
CA TYR A 31 6.93 1.01 -13.76
C TYR A 31 7.66 0.17 -12.72
N THR A 32 7.84 0.74 -11.52
CA THR A 32 8.41 0.04 -10.36
C THR A 32 7.34 -0.05 -9.29
N PRO A 33 6.90 -1.26 -8.90
CA PRO A 33 5.90 -1.42 -7.86
C PRO A 33 6.41 -0.91 -6.51
N PRO A 34 5.49 -0.53 -5.61
CA PRO A 34 5.85 -0.08 -4.27
C PRO A 34 6.36 -1.25 -3.41
N THR A 35 7.05 -0.91 -2.32
CA THR A 35 7.40 -1.87 -1.26
C THR A 35 6.50 -1.61 -0.06
N ALA A 36 5.77 -2.64 0.38
CA ALA A 36 4.91 -2.51 1.56
C ALA A 36 5.73 -2.17 2.81
N VAL A 37 5.24 -1.21 3.58
CA VAL A 37 5.77 -0.85 4.90
C VAL A 37 4.85 -1.41 5.99
N PRO A 38 5.37 -1.72 7.19
CA PRO A 38 4.53 -2.09 8.32
C PRO A 38 3.56 -0.95 8.67
N VAL A 39 2.28 -1.28 8.75
CA VAL A 39 1.21 -0.33 9.12
C VAL A 39 0.50 -0.87 10.36
N GLN A 40 0.29 -0.02 11.36
CA GLN A 40 -0.56 -0.36 12.48
C GLN A 40 -2.02 -0.29 12.03
N THR A 41 -2.69 -1.44 12.02
CA THR A 41 -4.06 -1.59 11.52
C THR A 41 -5.07 -1.83 12.63
N SER A 42 -4.65 -2.01 13.88
CA SER A 42 -5.56 -2.29 14.99
C SER A 42 -5.11 -1.68 16.31
N THR A 43 -6.08 -1.43 17.18
CA THR A 43 -5.84 -1.01 18.56
C THR A 43 -6.98 -1.46 19.48
N GLU A 44 -6.65 -1.69 20.74
CA GLU A 44 -7.63 -1.90 21.80
C GLU A 44 -7.97 -0.55 22.45
N VAL A 45 -9.26 -0.28 22.64
CA VAL A 45 -9.74 0.96 23.23
C VAL A 45 -10.67 0.67 24.40
N ASN A 46 -10.57 1.51 25.44
CA ASN A 46 -11.45 1.46 26.60
C ASN A 46 -12.74 2.26 26.35
N VAL A 47 -13.46 1.90 25.29
CA VAL A 47 -14.68 2.58 24.83
C VAL A 47 -15.75 1.51 24.57
N PRO A 48 -17.01 1.72 25.03
CA PRO A 48 -18.11 0.81 24.73
C PRO A 48 -18.32 0.64 23.23
N TYR A 49 -18.71 -0.57 22.81
CA TYR A 49 -18.88 -0.94 21.40
C TYR A 49 -19.73 0.06 20.61
N ASP A 50 -20.92 0.41 21.10
CA ASP A 50 -21.86 1.29 20.38
C ASP A 50 -21.29 2.70 20.16
N LEU A 51 -20.56 3.22 21.15
CA LEU A 51 -19.93 4.53 21.05
C LEU A 51 -18.77 4.50 20.06
N LEU A 52 -17.97 3.44 20.08
CA LEU A 52 -16.87 3.24 19.14
C LEU A 52 -17.40 3.08 17.70
N TRP A 53 -18.51 2.36 17.53
CA TRP A 53 -19.19 2.20 16.26
C TRP A 53 -19.64 3.55 15.69
N GLY A 54 -20.32 4.37 16.49
CA GLY A 54 -20.74 5.71 16.09
C GLY A 54 -19.57 6.62 15.72
N ARG A 55 -18.43 6.51 16.42
CA ARG A 55 -17.19 7.23 16.07
C ARG A 55 -16.64 6.78 14.73
N ALA A 56 -16.62 5.48 14.44
CA ALA A 56 -16.13 4.94 13.19
C ALA A 56 -16.99 5.40 11.99
N GLN A 57 -18.32 5.39 12.14
CA GLN A 57 -19.23 5.90 11.11
C GLN A 57 -19.02 7.39 10.84
N ARG A 58 -18.84 8.20 11.89
CA ARG A 58 -18.56 9.63 11.75
C ARG A 58 -17.21 9.89 11.07
N TRP A 59 -16.17 9.14 11.45
CA TRP A 59 -14.87 9.26 10.82
C TRP A 59 -14.92 8.97 9.31
N LEU A 60 -15.62 7.91 8.90
CA LEU A 60 -15.80 7.62 7.47
C LEU A 60 -16.50 8.76 6.74
N ALA A 61 -17.52 9.35 7.37
CA ALA A 61 -18.22 10.49 6.80
C ALA A 61 -17.29 11.69 6.60
N GLU A 62 -16.49 12.03 7.62
CA GLU A 62 -15.49 13.12 7.55
C GLU A 62 -14.41 12.87 6.48
N LYS A 63 -14.14 11.62 6.12
CA LYS A 63 -13.22 11.24 5.04
C LYS A 63 -13.87 11.13 3.66
N GLY A 64 -15.15 11.47 3.53
CA GLY A 64 -15.87 11.42 2.25
C GLY A 64 -16.33 10.03 1.82
N PHE A 65 -16.36 9.06 2.76
CA PHE A 65 -16.88 7.70 2.55
C PHE A 65 -18.34 7.57 3.03
N GLU A 66 -19.09 8.69 3.05
CA GLU A 66 -20.50 8.73 3.50
C GLU A 66 -21.38 7.72 2.73
N GLY A 67 -22.24 7.01 3.46
CA GLY A 67 -23.25 6.13 2.87
C GLY A 67 -22.72 4.85 2.20
N GLN A 68 -21.40 4.60 2.24
CA GLN A 68 -20.73 3.48 1.56
C GLN A 68 -20.59 2.23 2.43
N GLY A 69 -21.12 2.24 3.67
CA GLY A 69 -20.95 1.19 4.65
C GLY A 69 -21.86 -0.01 4.42
N GLU A 70 -21.37 -1.06 3.76
CA GLU A 70 -22.01 -2.38 3.88
C GLU A 70 -21.61 -2.98 5.24
N VAL A 71 -22.60 -3.29 6.08
CA VAL A 71 -22.39 -3.96 7.36
C VAL A 71 -22.70 -5.44 7.19
N THR A 72 -21.65 -6.25 7.09
CA THR A 72 -21.78 -7.70 6.95
C THR A 72 -20.91 -8.38 7.99
N GLY A 73 -21.52 -9.18 8.86
CA GLY A 73 -20.80 -9.95 9.88
C GLY A 73 -19.98 -9.12 10.88
N GLY A 74 -20.40 -7.88 11.19
CA GLY A 74 -19.68 -6.98 12.10
C GLY A 74 -18.53 -6.19 11.46
N VAL A 75 -18.38 -6.27 10.13
CA VAL A 75 -17.43 -5.49 9.34
C VAL A 75 -18.18 -4.39 8.62
N LEU A 76 -17.70 -3.15 8.74
CA LEU A 76 -18.13 -2.02 7.94
C LEU A 76 -17.13 -1.83 6.80
N SER A 77 -17.57 -2.07 5.57
CA SER A 77 -16.75 -1.83 4.38
C SER A 77 -17.20 -0.57 3.66
N ALA A 78 -16.28 0.29 3.24
CA ALA A 78 -16.56 1.48 2.44
C ALA A 78 -15.59 1.60 1.26
N SER A 79 -16.03 2.11 0.13
CA SER A 79 -15.20 2.27 -1.07
C SER A 79 -15.34 3.65 -1.69
N GLN A 80 -14.38 4.04 -2.51
CA GLN A 80 -14.52 5.20 -3.37
C GLN A 80 -13.66 5.02 -4.61
N GLU A 81 -14.32 5.07 -5.77
CA GLU A 81 -13.66 5.07 -7.06
C GLU A 81 -13.07 6.46 -7.34
N SER A 82 -11.88 6.50 -7.97
CA SER A 82 -11.20 7.77 -8.31
C SER A 82 -11.12 8.76 -7.15
N TYR A 83 -10.76 8.27 -5.97
CA TYR A 83 -10.65 9.10 -4.77
C TYR A 83 -9.56 10.15 -4.92
N VAL A 84 -9.92 11.43 -4.82
CA VAL A 84 -9.00 12.56 -5.05
C VAL A 84 -7.73 12.49 -4.19
N ASP A 85 -7.88 12.06 -2.93
CA ASP A 85 -6.76 11.89 -2.00
C ASP A 85 -6.18 10.46 -2.02
N GLY A 86 -6.60 9.59 -2.94
CA GLY A 86 -6.21 8.18 -2.93
C GLY A 86 -4.69 7.98 -2.99
N LEU A 87 -3.98 8.73 -3.83
CA LEU A 87 -2.51 8.68 -3.93
C LEU A 87 -1.79 9.33 -2.73
N LYS A 88 -2.51 10.04 -1.85
CA LYS A 88 -1.96 10.51 -0.57
C LYS A 88 -1.87 9.37 0.45
N TYR A 89 -2.77 8.39 0.38
CA TYR A 89 -2.86 7.28 1.33
C TYR A 89 -2.33 5.95 0.77
N LEU A 90 -2.27 5.84 -0.55
CA LEU A 90 -1.73 4.68 -1.26
C LEU A 90 -0.37 5.02 -1.86
N ASP A 91 0.62 4.18 -1.59
CA ASP A 91 1.81 4.09 -2.43
C ASP A 91 1.50 3.13 -3.58
N CYS A 92 1.42 3.66 -4.80
CA CYS A 92 1.17 2.88 -6.02
C CYS A 92 2.45 2.69 -6.85
N GLY A 93 3.61 2.87 -6.25
CA GLY A 93 4.90 2.72 -6.90
C GLY A 93 5.34 3.97 -7.65
N LYS A 94 6.30 3.80 -8.54
CA LYS A 94 6.92 4.89 -9.29
C LYS A 94 7.00 4.56 -10.77
N GLY A 95 6.68 5.56 -11.58
CA GLY A 95 6.85 5.52 -13.02
C GLY A 95 8.08 6.30 -13.46
N GLY A 96 8.70 5.88 -14.57
CA GLY A 96 9.62 6.72 -15.33
C GLY A 96 8.89 7.95 -15.93
N SER A 97 9.62 8.82 -16.63
CA SER A 97 9.10 10.08 -17.16
C SER A 97 7.98 9.92 -18.21
N ARG A 98 7.77 8.72 -18.74
CA ARG A 98 6.71 8.36 -19.69
C ARG A 98 5.67 7.42 -19.08
N VAL A 99 5.56 7.36 -17.76
CA VAL A 99 4.57 6.55 -17.05
C VAL A 99 3.68 7.47 -16.21
N SER A 100 2.38 7.29 -16.34
CA SER A 100 1.35 7.98 -15.57
C SER A 100 0.61 6.96 -14.70
N ILE A 101 0.45 7.30 -13.41
CA ILE A 101 -0.22 6.49 -12.39
C ILE A 101 -1.39 7.33 -11.85
N GLU A 102 -2.63 6.90 -12.10
CA GLU A 102 -3.81 7.76 -11.92
C GLU A 102 -5.04 7.00 -11.44
N GLN A 103 -6.09 7.76 -11.10
CA GLN A 103 -7.41 7.24 -10.71
C GLN A 103 -7.31 6.21 -9.58
N PRO A 104 -6.74 6.58 -8.42
CA PRO A 104 -6.69 5.67 -7.30
C PRO A 104 -8.12 5.33 -6.84
N ALA A 105 -8.45 4.06 -6.74
CA ALA A 105 -9.65 3.62 -6.04
C ALA A 105 -9.22 3.13 -4.66
N VAL A 106 -10.03 3.44 -3.65
CA VAL A 106 -9.77 3.10 -2.26
C VAL A 106 -10.91 2.27 -1.69
N LYS A 107 -10.58 1.19 -0.99
CA LYS A 107 -11.51 0.40 -0.18
C LYS A 107 -11.01 0.29 1.25
N ILE A 108 -11.83 0.73 2.19
CA ILE A 108 -11.61 0.64 3.63
C ILE A 108 -12.46 -0.50 4.18
N ASN A 109 -11.88 -1.35 5.00
CA ASN A 109 -12.64 -2.31 5.80
C ASN A 109 -12.35 -2.04 7.27
N LEU A 110 -13.40 -1.67 8.01
CA LEU A 110 -13.39 -1.47 9.45
C LEU A 110 -14.04 -2.66 10.12
N MET A 111 -13.44 -3.14 11.21
CA MET A 111 -14.01 -4.17 12.05
C MET A 111 -13.89 -3.73 13.49
N ILE A 112 -14.99 -3.81 14.23
CA ILE A 112 -15.00 -3.55 15.66
C ILE A 112 -15.49 -4.82 16.35
N THR A 113 -14.73 -5.31 17.32
CA THR A 113 -15.09 -6.45 18.14
C THR A 113 -15.08 -6.09 19.60
N GLN A 114 -15.95 -6.74 20.38
CA GLN A 114 -15.93 -6.63 21.82
C GLN A 114 -14.97 -7.66 22.41
N ASN A 115 -14.13 -7.22 23.35
CA ASN A 115 -13.21 -8.05 24.11
C ASN A 115 -13.40 -7.76 25.61
N ALA A 116 -14.27 -8.54 26.26
CA ALA A 116 -14.74 -8.30 27.63
C ALA A 116 -15.22 -6.86 27.82
N ASP A 117 -14.53 -6.07 28.65
CA ASP A 117 -14.87 -4.70 29.01
C ASP A 117 -14.35 -3.66 28.00
N LYS A 118 -13.59 -4.11 27.00
CA LYS A 118 -12.92 -3.28 26.00
C LYS A 118 -13.41 -3.60 24.59
N SER A 119 -13.07 -2.73 23.65
CA SER A 119 -13.36 -2.95 22.24
C SER A 119 -12.06 -2.93 21.43
N VAL A 120 -11.94 -3.79 20.43
CA VAL A 120 -10.83 -3.79 19.48
C VAL A 120 -11.34 -3.23 18.17
N ALA A 121 -10.68 -2.19 17.66
CA ALA A 121 -10.95 -1.64 16.34
C ALA A 121 -9.82 -2.05 15.39
N SER A 122 -10.18 -2.45 14.19
CA SER A 122 -9.26 -2.76 13.10
C SER A 122 -9.68 -2.03 11.84
N ILE A 123 -8.72 -1.51 11.09
CA ILE A 123 -8.87 -0.83 9.81
C ILE A 123 -7.88 -1.42 8.80
N ASN A 124 -8.35 -1.76 7.61
CA ASN A 124 -7.51 -2.17 6.51
C ASN A 124 -7.84 -1.35 5.27
N LEU A 125 -6.82 -0.72 4.69
CA LEU A 125 -6.90 0.00 3.44
C LEU A 125 -6.41 -0.89 2.29
N LYS A 126 -7.21 -0.99 1.23
CA LYS A 126 -6.82 -1.56 -0.05
C LYS A 126 -7.01 -0.51 -1.13
N GLY A 127 -6.19 -0.59 -2.16
CA GLY A 127 -6.29 0.32 -3.27
C GLY A 127 -5.97 -0.31 -4.61
N THR A 128 -6.45 0.33 -5.67
CA THR A 128 -6.08 0.05 -7.05
C THR A 128 -5.78 1.36 -7.76
N THR A 129 -5.11 1.28 -8.90
CA THR A 129 -4.83 2.44 -9.75
C THR A 129 -4.79 1.99 -11.21
N THR A 130 -4.74 2.95 -12.12
CA THR A 130 -4.49 2.73 -13.53
C THR A 130 -3.07 3.18 -13.87
N VAL A 131 -2.40 2.44 -14.74
CA VAL A 131 -1.09 2.81 -15.29
C VAL A 131 -1.20 2.98 -16.79
N SER A 132 -0.70 4.10 -17.29
CA SER A 132 -0.66 4.42 -18.72
C SER A 132 0.74 4.90 -19.12
N TYR A 133 1.10 4.69 -20.38
CA TYR A 133 2.27 5.30 -20.99
C TYR A 133 1.93 6.67 -21.57
N LEU A 134 2.91 7.57 -21.58
CA LEU A 134 2.80 8.88 -22.20
C LEU A 134 3.58 8.90 -23.51
N GLU A 135 2.93 9.28 -24.60
CA GLU A 135 3.60 9.51 -25.88
C GLU A 135 4.28 10.88 -25.94
N GLY A 136 5.06 11.13 -27.00
CA GLY A 136 5.81 12.38 -27.22
C GLY A 136 4.96 13.64 -27.13
N ASN A 137 3.69 13.55 -27.54
CA ASN A 137 2.67 14.60 -27.53
C ASN A 137 1.91 14.73 -26.20
N GLY A 138 2.18 13.88 -25.20
CA GLY A 138 1.47 13.83 -23.92
C GLY A 138 0.21 12.96 -23.91
N GLU A 139 -0.11 12.30 -25.00
CA GLU A 139 -1.24 11.36 -25.08
C GLU A 139 -1.02 10.15 -24.17
N LYS A 140 -2.09 9.67 -23.55
CA LYS A 140 -2.09 8.51 -22.66
C LYS A 140 -2.51 7.26 -23.41
N VAL A 141 -1.63 6.27 -23.41
CA VAL A 141 -1.91 4.94 -23.95
C VAL A 141 -1.95 3.95 -22.79
N ALA A 142 -3.00 3.14 -22.70
CA ALA A 142 -3.09 2.12 -21.65
C ALA A 142 -1.86 1.21 -21.65
N ALA A 143 -1.36 0.84 -20.47
CA ALA A 143 -0.21 -0.06 -20.31
C ALA A 143 -0.67 -1.48 -19.89
N PRO A 144 -1.25 -2.30 -20.78
CA PRO A 144 -1.84 -3.59 -20.41
C PRO A 144 -0.81 -4.63 -19.95
N SER A 145 0.48 -4.42 -20.24
CA SER A 145 1.59 -5.23 -19.75
C SER A 145 1.97 -4.94 -18.30
N VAL A 146 1.46 -3.85 -17.71
CA VAL A 146 1.71 -3.47 -16.32
C VAL A 146 0.54 -3.96 -15.47
N THR A 147 0.86 -4.68 -14.39
CA THR A 147 -0.10 -4.95 -13.31
C THR A 147 0.13 -3.93 -12.21
N PRO A 148 -0.76 -2.93 -12.05
CA PRO A 148 -0.60 -1.91 -11.02
C PRO A 148 -0.75 -2.52 -9.62
N VAL A 149 0.03 -2.02 -8.67
CA VAL A 149 -0.01 -2.46 -7.28
C VAL A 149 -0.04 -1.22 -6.42
N CYS A 150 -1.03 -1.13 -5.54
CA CYS A 150 -1.11 -0.09 -4.52
C CYS A 150 -1.11 -0.72 -3.14
N VAL A 151 -0.30 -0.17 -2.24
CA VAL A 151 -0.23 -0.55 -0.83
C VAL A 151 -0.54 0.67 0.03
N SER A 152 -1.12 0.45 1.20
CA SER A 152 -1.31 1.53 2.16
C SER A 152 0.05 2.07 2.64
N ASN A 153 0.14 3.39 2.80
CA ASN A 153 1.27 4.03 3.48
C ASN A 153 1.01 4.25 4.99
N GLY A 154 -0.14 3.83 5.51
CA GLY A 154 -0.48 3.84 6.93
C GLY A 154 -1.01 5.17 7.47
N GLN A 155 -1.07 6.23 6.66
CA GLN A 155 -1.55 7.53 7.13
C GLN A 155 -3.03 7.49 7.50
N LEU A 156 -3.86 6.80 6.70
CA LEU A 156 -5.30 6.76 6.94
C LEU A 156 -5.66 5.87 8.15
N GLU A 157 -4.95 4.75 8.31
CA GLU A 157 -5.06 3.88 9.47
C GLU A 157 -4.64 4.60 10.75
N THR A 158 -3.50 5.31 10.72
CA THR A 158 -3.03 6.10 11.86
C THR A 158 -4.02 7.18 12.25
N ASP A 159 -4.59 7.88 11.26
CA ASP A 159 -5.62 8.89 11.47
C ASP A 159 -6.88 8.31 12.11
N PHE A 160 -7.39 7.17 11.62
CA PHE A 160 -8.52 6.46 12.22
C PHE A 160 -8.25 6.04 13.66
N LEU A 161 -7.14 5.34 13.90
CA LEU A 161 -6.79 4.83 15.24
C LEU A 161 -6.60 5.98 16.23
N SER A 162 -6.08 7.12 15.77
CA SER A 162 -5.99 8.33 16.60
C SER A 162 -7.35 8.96 16.87
N TYR A 163 -8.26 8.95 15.90
CA TYR A 163 -9.60 9.52 16.02
C TYR A 163 -10.46 8.78 17.04
N ILE A 164 -10.48 7.44 16.98
CA ILE A 164 -11.33 6.62 17.86
C ILE A 164 -10.88 6.61 19.33
N ASN A 165 -9.64 7.01 19.60
CA ASN A 165 -9.06 7.12 20.93
C ASN A 165 -9.33 8.47 21.63
N ARG A 166 -9.97 9.42 20.94
CA ARG A 166 -10.34 10.73 21.53
C ARG A 166 -11.50 10.60 22.52
#